data_AF-A0A1S4CVS3-F1
#
_entry.id   AF-A0A1S4CVS3-F1
#
_cell.length_a   1.000
_cell.length_b   1.000
_cell.length_c   1.000
_cell.angle_alpha   90.00
_cell.angle_beta   90.00
_cell.angle_gamma   90.00
#
_symmetry.space_group_name_H-M   'P 1'
#
loop_
_entity.id
_entity.type
_entity.pdbx_description
1 polymer ?
#
loop_
_entity_poly.entity_id
_entity_poly.type
_entity_poly.pdbx_seq_one_letter_code
_entity_poly.pdbx_strand_id
1 'polypeptide(L)'
;MTRLLGVDEEFGEAAILGKLEGMKEIIEEVNKQFKDPDLTTFVCVCIPEFLSLYETERLVQELAKFEIDTHNIIINQVIFDEEVVESKLLKARMRMQQKYLDQFYMLYDDFNITKLPLLPQEVCGVEALKGFSHHFITPYKPSLARGSVEELENRVASLKEQLKDAETELEQVRKGKQKV
;
A
#
# COMPACT_ATOMS: atom_id res chain seq x y z
N MET A 1 48.59 35.16 45.54
CA MET A 1 47.50 34.20 45.25
C MET A 1 46.40 34.96 44.55
N THR A 2 46.48 35.05 43.22
CA THR A 2 45.51 35.77 42.39
C THR A 2 44.78 34.72 41.55
N ARG A 3 43.46 34.67 41.70
CA ARG A 3 42.56 33.71 41.07
C ARG A 3 42.73 33.73 39.55
N LEU A 4 43.05 32.56 38.98
CA LEU A 4 43.12 32.24 37.55
C LEU A 4 41.90 31.37 37.22
N LEU A 5 40.71 31.96 37.12
CA LEU A 5 39.47 31.32 36.69
C LEU A 5 38.55 32.43 36.14
N GLY A 6 38.16 32.33 34.86
CA GLY A 6 37.11 33.21 34.32
C GLY A 6 37.04 33.38 32.79
N VAL A 7 37.97 32.85 31.99
CA VAL A 7 38.02 33.14 30.53
C VAL A 7 37.46 32.01 29.65
N ASP A 8 37.25 30.80 30.17
CA ASP A 8 36.80 29.65 29.36
C ASP A 8 35.28 29.35 29.43
N GLU A 9 34.53 29.89 30.40
CA GLU A 9 33.08 29.62 30.54
C GLU A 9 32.20 30.55 29.68
N GLU A 10 32.50 31.86 29.60
CA GLU A 10 31.70 32.83 28.83
C GLU A 10 31.74 32.59 27.30
N PHE A 11 32.89 32.14 26.77
CA PHE A 11 33.01 31.79 25.35
C PHE A 11 32.26 30.50 24.99
N GLY A 12 32.15 29.57 25.95
CA GLY A 12 31.36 28.35 25.79
C GLY A 12 29.86 28.64 25.77
N GLU A 13 29.37 29.47 26.70
CA GLU A 13 27.95 29.81 26.79
C GLU A 13 27.44 30.58 25.57
N ALA A 14 28.17 31.60 25.08
CA ALA A 14 27.77 32.35 23.89
C ALA A 14 27.79 31.47 22.61
N ALA A 15 28.77 30.57 22.49
CA ALA A 15 28.84 29.62 21.37
C ALA A 15 27.73 28.55 21.43
N ILE A 16 27.34 28.11 22.64
CA ILE A 16 26.22 27.19 22.84
C ILE A 16 24.89 27.90 22.53
N LEU A 17 24.72 29.14 22.99
CA LEU A 17 23.52 29.93 22.74
C LEU A 17 23.33 30.20 21.23
N GLY A 18 24.40 30.58 20.53
CA GLY A 18 24.34 30.78 19.07
C GLY A 18 24.02 29.49 18.30
N LYS A 19 24.49 28.32 18.77
CA LYS A 19 24.10 27.02 18.18
C LYS A 19 22.63 26.68 18.44
N LEU A 20 22.12 26.97 19.64
CA LEU A 20 20.72 26.75 19.99
C LEU A 20 19.77 27.64 19.18
N GLU A 21 20.15 28.91 18.98
CA GLU A 21 19.42 29.84 18.12
C GLU A 21 19.41 29.36 16.66
N GLY A 22 20.57 28.95 16.12
CA GLY A 22 20.64 28.40 14.77
C GLY A 22 19.82 27.11 14.60
N MET A 23 19.81 26.22 15.59
CA MET A 23 18.96 25.03 15.58
C MET A 23 17.47 25.38 15.60
N LYS A 24 17.08 26.39 16.38
CA LYS A 24 15.70 26.87 16.45
C LYS A 24 15.22 27.38 15.10
N GLU A 25 16.02 28.20 14.42
CA GLU A 25 15.69 28.72 13.08
C GLU A 25 15.49 27.58 12.07
N ILE A 26 16.37 26.56 12.08
CA ILE A 26 16.23 25.38 11.23
C ILE A 26 14.94 24.61 11.54
N ILE A 27 14.62 24.43 12.82
CA ILE A 27 13.40 23.72 13.24
C ILE A 27 12.14 24.49 12.80
N GLU A 28 12.12 25.81 12.92
CA GLU A 28 10.99 26.64 12.48
C GLU A 28 10.77 26.55 10.97
N GLU A 29 11.83 26.58 10.18
CA GLU A 29 11.76 26.43 8.72
C GLU A 29 11.27 25.03 8.31
N VAL A 30 11.80 23.98 8.94
CA VAL A 30 11.36 22.60 8.69
C VAL A 30 9.90 22.39 9.09
N ASN A 31 9.47 22.96 10.22
CA ASN A 31 8.08 22.89 10.66
C ASN A 31 7.14 23.57 9.66
N LYS A 32 7.55 24.72 9.11
CA LYS A 32 6.80 25.39 8.05
C LYS A 32 6.68 24.52 6.79
N GLN A 33 7.75 23.84 6.38
CA GLN A 33 7.73 22.94 5.22
C GLN A 33 6.88 21.68 5.44
N PHE A 34 6.84 21.15 6.67
CA PHE A 34 5.98 20.00 7.01
C PHE A 34 4.49 20.34 6.95
N LYS A 35 4.12 21.60 7.18
CA LYS A 35 2.74 22.09 7.14
C LYS A 35 2.30 22.54 5.75
N ASP A 36 3.20 22.59 4.79
CA ASP A 36 2.89 23.00 3.43
C ASP A 36 2.45 21.77 2.60
N PRO A 37 1.16 21.67 2.21
CA PRO A 37 0.63 20.52 1.48
C PRO A 37 1.19 20.40 0.04
N ASP A 38 1.70 21.49 -0.54
CA ASP A 38 2.31 21.46 -1.87
C ASP A 38 3.75 20.91 -1.82
N LEU A 39 4.39 20.92 -0.65
CA LEU A 39 5.76 20.44 -0.45
C LEU A 39 5.82 19.06 0.20
N THR A 40 4.95 18.80 1.19
CA THR A 40 5.00 17.58 1.99
C THR A 40 3.62 16.93 2.09
N THR A 41 3.56 15.62 1.80
CA THR A 41 2.36 14.80 2.03
C THR A 41 2.75 13.49 2.68
N PHE A 42 1.87 12.96 3.53
CA PHE A 42 2.03 11.68 4.19
C PHE A 42 1.21 10.61 3.45
N VAL A 43 1.83 9.44 3.21
CA VAL A 43 1.17 8.28 2.61
C VAL A 43 1.05 7.18 3.65
N CYS A 44 -0.16 6.88 4.08
CA CYS A 44 -0.43 5.83 5.06
C CYS A 44 -0.43 4.46 4.37
N VAL A 45 0.25 3.47 4.95
CA VAL A 45 0.23 2.08 4.47
C VAL A 45 -0.37 1.18 5.54
N CYS A 46 -1.40 0.42 5.18
CA CYS A 46 -2.12 -0.47 6.09
C CYS A 46 -2.48 -1.80 5.44
N ILE A 47 -2.99 -2.74 6.24
CA ILE A 47 -3.59 -4.00 5.78
C ILE A 47 -5.07 -4.02 6.16
N PRO A 48 -5.94 -4.75 5.43
CA PRO A 48 -7.38 -4.77 5.67
C PRO A 48 -7.76 -5.66 6.88
N GLU A 49 -7.33 -5.23 8.07
CA GLU A 49 -7.56 -5.89 9.36
C GLU A 49 -7.94 -4.87 10.44
N PHE A 50 -8.62 -5.32 11.49
CA PHE A 50 -9.15 -4.45 12.55
C PHE A 50 -8.08 -3.58 13.23
N LEU A 51 -6.97 -4.18 13.67
CA LEU A 51 -5.91 -3.44 14.37
C LEU A 51 -5.26 -2.41 13.44
N SER A 52 -5.00 -2.79 12.18
CA SER A 52 -4.36 -1.89 11.23
C SER A 52 -5.25 -0.70 10.87
N LEU A 53 -6.57 -0.88 10.79
CA LEU A 53 -7.52 0.22 10.59
C LEU A 53 -7.49 1.19 11.77
N TYR A 54 -7.55 0.69 13.01
CA TYR A 54 -7.53 1.52 14.22
C TYR A 54 -6.21 2.31 14.38
N GLU A 55 -5.08 1.67 14.10
CA GLU A 55 -3.77 2.36 14.11
C GLU A 55 -3.70 3.45 13.04
N THR A 56 -4.23 3.18 11.84
CA THR A 56 -4.28 4.18 10.76
C THR A 56 -5.14 5.37 11.13
N GLU A 57 -6.29 5.14 11.78
CA GLU A 57 -7.16 6.22 12.27
C GLU A 57 -6.45 7.11 13.29
N ARG A 58 -5.76 6.50 14.27
CA ARG A 58 -4.98 7.26 15.25
C ARG A 58 -3.86 8.06 14.60
N LEU A 59 -3.17 7.47 13.62
CA LEU A 59 -2.11 8.14 12.87
C LEU A 59 -2.64 9.34 12.10
N VAL A 60 -3.75 9.20 11.36
CA VAL A 60 -4.36 10.31 10.61
C VAL A 60 -4.81 11.43 11.56
N GLN A 61 -5.39 11.09 12.71
CA GLN A 61 -5.77 12.07 13.74
C GLN A 61 -4.55 12.80 14.33
N GLU A 62 -3.41 12.13 14.49
CA GLU A 62 -2.17 12.77 14.95
C GLU A 62 -1.57 13.67 13.89
N LEU A 63 -1.53 13.25 12.62
CA LEU A 63 -1.07 14.08 11.51
C LEU A 63 -1.90 15.35 11.36
N ALA A 64 -3.23 15.24 11.49
CA ALA A 64 -4.13 16.39 11.47
C ALA A 64 -3.85 17.39 12.60
N LYS A 65 -3.48 16.93 13.81
CA LYS A 65 -3.09 17.81 14.92
C LYS A 65 -1.81 18.59 14.65
N PHE A 66 -0.89 18.00 13.88
CA PHE A 66 0.35 18.65 13.46
C PHE A 66 0.21 19.47 12.17
N GLU A 67 -1.01 19.55 11.60
CA GLU A 67 -1.31 20.21 10.33
C GLU A 67 -0.47 19.65 9.17
N ILE A 68 -0.17 18.34 9.22
CA ILE A 68 0.54 17.63 8.16
C ILE A 68 -0.48 17.06 7.18
N ASP A 69 -0.26 17.33 5.90
CA ASP A 69 -1.08 16.83 4.80
C ASP A 69 -1.08 15.31 4.71
N THR A 70 -2.27 14.71 4.58
CA THR A 70 -2.42 13.28 4.29
C THR A 70 -3.66 13.07 3.44
N HIS A 71 -3.46 12.61 2.21
CA HIS A 71 -4.53 12.40 1.24
C HIS A 71 -4.47 11.02 0.57
N ASN A 72 -3.48 10.19 0.92
CA ASN A 72 -3.21 8.93 0.23
C ASN A 72 -3.10 7.78 1.24
N ILE A 73 -3.89 6.72 1.01
CA ILE A 73 -3.86 5.49 1.79
C ILE A 73 -3.60 4.32 0.86
N ILE A 74 -2.62 3.50 1.21
CA ILE A 74 -2.30 2.25 0.51
C ILE A 74 -2.75 1.09 1.39
N ILE A 75 -3.65 0.27 0.86
CA ILE A 75 -4.08 -0.98 1.49
C ILE A 75 -3.33 -2.13 0.82
N ASN A 76 -2.36 -2.70 1.52
CA ASN A 76 -1.53 -3.79 1.05
C ASN A 76 -2.11 -5.17 1.42
N GLN A 77 -1.59 -6.22 0.79
CA GLN A 77 -1.96 -7.63 1.06
C GLN A 77 -3.46 -7.91 0.87
N VAL A 78 -4.09 -7.23 -0.09
CA VAL A 78 -5.48 -7.48 -0.44
C VAL A 78 -5.55 -8.77 -1.25
N ILE A 79 -6.38 -9.71 -0.80
CA ILE A 79 -6.60 -10.97 -1.50
C ILE A 79 -7.69 -10.75 -2.54
N PHE A 80 -7.31 -10.87 -3.82
CA PHE A 80 -8.23 -10.77 -4.93
C PHE A 80 -8.73 -12.15 -5.37
N ASP A 81 -9.95 -12.20 -5.89
CA ASP A 81 -10.52 -13.40 -6.51
C ASP A 81 -9.92 -13.52 -7.92
N GLU A 82 -8.88 -14.32 -8.09
CA GLU A 82 -8.21 -14.52 -9.39
C GLU A 82 -8.51 -15.89 -10.01
N GLU A 83 -8.86 -16.88 -9.20
CA GLU A 83 -9.20 -18.23 -9.65
C GLU A 83 -10.48 -18.71 -8.98
N VAL A 84 -11.08 -19.80 -9.49
CA VAL A 84 -12.18 -20.50 -8.82
C VAL A 84 -11.63 -21.18 -7.57
N VAL A 85 -11.28 -20.39 -6.56
CA VAL A 85 -10.65 -20.87 -5.33
C VAL A 85 -11.72 -21.59 -4.52
N GLU A 86 -11.64 -22.91 -4.43
CA GLU A 86 -12.56 -23.71 -3.63
C GLU A 86 -12.28 -23.65 -2.12
N SER A 87 -11.16 -23.04 -1.71
CA SER A 87 -10.77 -22.94 -0.30
C SER A 87 -11.76 -22.11 0.53
N LYS A 88 -12.37 -22.76 1.53
CA LYS A 88 -13.25 -22.12 2.51
C LYS A 88 -12.51 -21.05 3.33
N LEU A 89 -11.24 -21.28 3.65
CA LEU A 89 -10.43 -20.36 4.46
C LEU A 89 -10.10 -19.07 3.71
N LEU A 90 -9.73 -19.17 2.43
CA LEU A 90 -9.44 -18.00 1.60
C LEU A 90 -10.71 -17.17 1.40
N LYS A 91 -11.85 -17.81 1.08
CA LYS A 91 -13.15 -17.13 0.99
C LYS A 91 -13.55 -16.43 2.29
N ALA A 92 -13.29 -17.05 3.44
CA ALA A 92 -13.57 -16.43 4.74
C ALA A 92 -12.67 -15.21 4.98
N ARG A 93 -11.36 -15.31 4.67
CA ARG A 93 -10.42 -14.18 4.75
C ARG A 93 -10.82 -13.02 3.83
N MET A 94 -11.17 -13.30 2.58
CA MET A 94 -11.61 -12.27 1.62
C MET A 94 -12.86 -11.54 2.11
N ARG A 95 -13.87 -12.26 2.63
CA ARG A 95 -15.07 -11.64 3.22
C ARG A 95 -14.74 -10.76 4.42
N MET A 96 -13.80 -11.20 5.26
CA MET A 96 -13.32 -10.42 6.39
C MET A 96 -12.62 -9.14 5.91
N GLN A 97 -11.70 -9.25 4.95
CA GLN A 97 -11.01 -8.10 4.37
C GLN A 97 -11.99 -7.13 3.70
N GLN A 98 -12.98 -7.63 2.96
CA GLN A 98 -13.98 -6.80 2.29
C GLN A 98 -14.75 -5.91 3.29
N LYS A 99 -15.14 -6.46 4.44
CA LYS A 99 -15.79 -5.67 5.50
C LYS A 99 -14.93 -4.46 5.93
N TYR A 100 -13.62 -4.64 6.07
CA TYR A 100 -12.72 -3.55 6.46
C TYR A 100 -12.42 -2.60 5.30
N LEU A 101 -12.31 -3.12 4.07
CA LEU A 101 -12.21 -2.29 2.87
C LEU A 101 -13.41 -1.34 2.75
N ASP A 102 -14.62 -1.86 2.94
CA ASP A 102 -15.83 -1.05 2.90
C ASP A 102 -15.80 0.05 3.99
N GLN A 103 -15.31 -0.27 5.20
CA GLN A 103 -15.12 0.72 6.25
C GLN A 103 -14.09 1.80 5.89
N PHE A 104 -12.96 1.43 5.26
CA PHE A 104 -11.98 2.40 4.78
C PHE A 104 -12.60 3.37 3.77
N TYR A 105 -13.36 2.87 2.79
CA TYR A 105 -14.03 3.71 1.79
C TYR A 105 -15.15 4.58 2.39
N MET A 106 -15.77 4.16 3.50
CA MET A 106 -16.77 4.97 4.20
C MET A 106 -16.16 6.07 5.09
N LEU A 107 -14.98 5.81 5.67
CA LEU A 107 -14.31 6.74 6.60
C LEU A 107 -13.41 7.74 5.87
N TYR A 108 -12.86 7.36 4.73
CA TYR A 108 -11.86 8.11 3.97
C TYR A 108 -12.27 8.26 2.51
N ASP A 109 -13.48 8.76 2.27
CA ASP A 109 -14.03 9.01 0.93
C ASP A 109 -13.26 10.10 0.17
N ASP A 110 -12.75 11.09 0.89
CA ASP A 110 -11.91 12.18 0.37
C ASP A 110 -10.44 11.77 0.13
N PHE A 111 -10.06 10.52 0.44
CA PHE A 111 -8.69 10.02 0.29
C PHE A 111 -8.53 9.15 -0.96
N ASN A 112 -7.35 9.20 -1.55
CA ASN A 112 -6.95 8.29 -2.60
C ASN A 112 -6.57 6.93 -2.01
N ILE A 113 -7.49 5.97 -2.08
CA ILE A 113 -7.27 4.61 -1.60
C ILE A 113 -6.72 3.72 -2.74
N THR A 114 -5.45 3.34 -2.63
CA THR A 114 -4.77 2.42 -3.54
C THR A 114 -4.73 1.01 -2.95
N LYS A 115 -5.25 0.01 -3.66
CA LYS A 115 -5.24 -1.39 -3.23
C LYS A 115 -4.13 -2.16 -3.91
N LEU A 116 -3.30 -2.84 -3.14
CA LEU A 116 -2.21 -3.68 -3.64
C LEU A 116 -2.48 -5.16 -3.35
N PRO A 117 -2.23 -6.05 -4.33
CA PRO A 117 -2.49 -7.47 -4.19
C PRO A 117 -1.51 -8.15 -3.23
N LEU A 118 -1.99 -9.18 -2.54
CA LEU A 118 -1.10 -10.14 -1.88
C LEU A 118 -0.43 -11.02 -2.94
N LEU A 119 0.90 -10.92 -3.04
CA LEU A 119 1.67 -11.77 -3.96
C LEU A 119 2.05 -13.11 -3.30
N PRO A 120 2.16 -14.21 -4.08
CA PRO A 120 2.53 -15.54 -3.54
C PRO A 120 3.97 -15.63 -3.03
N GLN A 121 4.84 -14.75 -3.52
CA GLN A 121 6.25 -14.69 -3.16
C GLN A 121 6.58 -13.31 -2.58
N GLU A 122 7.60 -13.26 -1.74
CA GLU A 122 8.11 -12.01 -1.19
C GLU A 122 8.68 -11.12 -2.30
N VAL A 123 8.35 -9.83 -2.26
CA VAL A 123 8.82 -8.85 -3.23
C VAL A 123 10.24 -8.42 -2.87
N CYS A 124 11.22 -9.19 -3.34
CA CYS A 124 12.64 -8.96 -3.06
C CYS A 124 13.44 -8.78 -4.35
N GLY A 125 14.35 -7.80 -4.36
CA GLY A 125 15.18 -7.49 -5.53
C GLY A 125 14.58 -6.42 -6.44
N VAL A 126 15.45 -5.79 -7.23
CA VAL A 126 15.12 -4.61 -8.04
C VAL A 126 14.03 -4.92 -9.08
N GLU A 127 14.10 -6.09 -9.72
CA GLU A 127 13.12 -6.49 -10.74
C GLU A 127 11.73 -6.72 -10.15
N ALA A 128 11.65 -7.42 -9.02
CA ALA A 128 10.38 -7.66 -8.32
C ALA A 128 9.76 -6.35 -7.82
N LEU A 129 10.57 -5.44 -7.27
CA LEU A 129 10.11 -4.11 -6.83
C LEU A 129 9.60 -3.26 -7.99
N LYS A 130 10.27 -3.31 -9.15
CA LYS A 130 9.79 -2.64 -10.38
C LYS A 130 8.50 -3.25 -10.89
N GLY A 131 8.36 -4.57 -10.84
CA GLY A 131 7.11 -5.24 -11.18
C GLY A 131 5.96 -4.81 -10.26
N PHE A 132 6.20 -4.79 -8.96
CA PHE A 132 5.21 -4.40 -7.95
C PHE A 132 4.86 -2.91 -8.00
N SER A 133 5.80 -2.03 -8.34
CA SER A 133 5.57 -0.57 -8.40
C SER A 133 4.52 -0.18 -9.45
N HIS A 134 4.35 -0.98 -10.51
CA HIS A 134 3.30 -0.74 -11.51
C HIS A 134 1.88 -0.75 -10.91
N HIS A 135 1.65 -1.49 -9.82
CA HIS A 135 0.35 -1.56 -9.15
C HIS A 135 -0.01 -0.30 -8.35
N PHE A 136 0.95 0.60 -8.10
CA PHE A 136 0.69 1.89 -7.44
C PHE A 136 0.11 2.92 -8.40
N ILE A 137 0.45 2.82 -9.69
CA ILE A 137 0.01 3.77 -10.72
C ILE A 137 -1.26 3.24 -11.40
N THR A 138 -1.29 1.94 -11.70
CA THR A 138 -2.42 1.31 -12.37
C THR A 138 -3.15 0.42 -11.37
N PRO A 139 -4.45 0.67 -11.12
CA PRO A 139 -5.24 -0.16 -10.22
C PRO A 139 -5.15 -1.64 -10.62
N TYR A 140 -4.83 -2.50 -9.66
CA TYR A 140 -4.76 -3.93 -9.90
C TYR A 140 -6.11 -4.47 -10.37
N LYS A 141 -6.13 -5.12 -11.53
CA LYS A 141 -7.32 -5.76 -12.09
C LYS A 141 -7.20 -7.26 -11.92
N PRO A 142 -8.03 -7.89 -11.06
CA PRO A 142 -8.05 -9.34 -10.96
C PRO A 142 -8.47 -9.95 -12.29
N SER A 143 -7.92 -11.13 -12.59
CA SER A 143 -8.28 -11.89 -13.78
C SER A 143 -9.78 -12.25 -13.78
N LEU A 144 -10.33 -12.69 -12.64
CA LEU A 144 -11.78 -12.86 -12.43
C LEU A 144 -12.44 -11.57 -11.93
N ALA A 145 -12.38 -10.50 -12.72
CA ALA A 145 -13.29 -9.39 -12.49
C ALA A 145 -14.73 -9.92 -12.71
N ARG A 146 -15.57 -9.88 -11.67
CA ARG A 146 -17.04 -9.93 -11.83
C ARG A 146 -17.48 -8.58 -12.40
N GLY A 147 -17.01 -8.32 -13.61
CA GLY A 147 -17.19 -7.10 -14.35
C GLY A 147 -18.60 -6.98 -14.91
N SER A 148 -18.82 -5.89 -15.63
CA SER A 148 -20.03 -5.65 -16.43
C SER A 148 -20.35 -6.84 -17.37
N VAL A 149 -21.58 -6.91 -17.87
CA VAL A 149 -22.03 -8.01 -18.76
C VAL A 149 -21.06 -8.24 -19.92
N GLU A 150 -20.51 -7.17 -20.49
CA GLU A 150 -19.49 -7.20 -21.56
C GLU A 150 -18.18 -7.88 -21.14
N GLU A 151 -17.67 -7.60 -19.93
CA GLU A 151 -16.44 -8.21 -19.43
C GLU A 151 -16.64 -9.70 -19.14
N LEU A 152 -17.83 -10.08 -18.66
CA LEU A 152 -18.23 -11.47 -18.47
C LEU A 152 -18.39 -12.21 -19.80
N GLU A 153 -18.97 -11.58 -20.83
CA GLU A 153 -19.11 -12.14 -22.16
C GLU A 153 -17.74 -12.38 -22.82
N ASN A 154 -16.82 -11.42 -22.71
CA ASN A 154 -15.44 -11.55 -23.20
C ASN A 154 -14.68 -12.68 -22.47
N ARG A 155 -14.88 -12.80 -21.15
CA ARG A 155 -14.33 -13.92 -20.36
C ARG A 155 -14.89 -15.26 -20.81
N VAL A 156 -16.20 -15.36 -21.04
CA VAL A 156 -16.85 -16.59 -21.54
C VAL A 156 -16.33 -16.95 -22.93
N ALA A 157 -16.08 -15.98 -23.81
CA ALA A 157 -15.49 -16.22 -25.12
C ALA A 157 -14.07 -16.80 -25.01
N SER A 158 -13.21 -16.19 -24.19
CA SER A 158 -11.84 -16.67 -23.97
C SER A 158 -11.79 -18.07 -23.33
N LEU A 159 -12.65 -18.35 -22.35
CA LEU A 159 -12.73 -19.66 -21.70
C LEU A 159 -13.24 -20.75 -22.66
N LYS A 160 -14.15 -20.43 -23.58
CA LYS A 160 -14.61 -21.37 -24.61
C LYS A 160 -13.49 -21.75 -25.59
N GLU A 161 -12.62 -20.79 -25.92
CA GLU A 161 -11.46 -21.05 -26.78
C GLU A 161 -10.45 -21.95 -26.07
N GLN A 162 -10.10 -21.64 -24.81
CA GLN A 162 -9.25 -22.49 -23.98
C GLN A 162 -9.82 -23.90 -23.77
N LEU A 163 -11.14 -24.02 -23.60
CA LEU A 163 -11.82 -25.31 -23.48
C LEU A 163 -11.67 -26.13 -24.77
N LYS A 164 -11.84 -25.49 -25.94
CA LYS A 164 -11.71 -26.15 -27.24
C LYS A 164 -10.29 -26.65 -27.49
N ASP A 165 -9.28 -25.86 -27.10
CA ASP A 165 -7.88 -26.27 -27.20
C ASP A 165 -7.58 -27.46 -26.28
N ALA A 166 -8.04 -27.40 -25.03
CA ALA A 166 -7.90 -28.48 -24.06
C ALA A 166 -8.65 -29.77 -24.48
N GLU A 167 -9.84 -29.66 -25.06
CA GLU A 167 -10.58 -30.79 -25.63
C GLU A 167 -9.83 -31.42 -26.80
N THR A 168 -9.21 -30.60 -27.65
CA THR A 168 -8.39 -31.07 -28.77
C THR A 168 -7.16 -31.84 -28.28
N GLU A 169 -6.46 -31.32 -27.27
CA GLU A 169 -5.35 -32.02 -26.63
C GLU A 169 -5.79 -33.33 -25.96
N LEU A 170 -6.93 -33.32 -25.26
CA LEU A 170 -7.50 -34.51 -24.64
C LEU A 170 -7.79 -35.60 -25.68
N GLU A 171 -8.31 -35.21 -26.85
CA GLU A 171 -8.62 -36.15 -27.93
C GLU A 171 -7.35 -36.72 -28.59
N GLN A 172 -6.30 -35.91 -28.74
CA GLN A 172 -4.98 -36.37 -29.20
C GLN A 172 -4.38 -37.40 -28.24
N VAL A 173 -4.43 -37.13 -26.93
CA VAL A 173 -3.93 -38.05 -25.90
C VAL A 173 -4.76 -39.35 -25.84
N ARG A 174 -6.09 -39.26 -26.01
CA ARG A 174 -6.96 -40.45 -26.08
C ARG A 174 -6.64 -41.32 -27.30
N LYS A 175 -6.39 -40.73 -28.46
CA LYS A 175 -6.00 -41.46 -29.69
C LYS A 175 -4.60 -42.08 -29.57
N GLY A 176 -3.68 -41.44 -28.82
CA GLY A 176 -2.35 -41.98 -28.53
C GLY A 176 -2.36 -43.21 -27.62
N LYS A 177 -3.28 -43.29 -26.65
CA LYS A 177 -3.40 -44.44 -25.72
C LYS A 177 -4.06 -45.69 -26.32
N GLN A 178 -4.70 -45.59 -27.49
CA GLN A 178 -5.31 -46.75 -28.18
C GLN A 178 -4.36 -47.50 -29.12
N LYS A 179 -3.09 -47.07 -29.23
CA LYS A 179 -2.08 -47.67 -30.14
C LYS A 179 -1.00 -48.48 -29.43
N VAL A 180 -1.19 -48.87 -28.17
CA VAL A 180 -0.30 -49.81 -27.44
C VAL A 180 -1.07 -51.08 -27.12
#